data_AF-A0A454D5M9-F1
#
_entry.id   AF-A0A454D5M9-F1
#
_cell.length_a   1.000
_cell.length_b   1.000
_cell.length_c   1.000
_cell.angle_alpha   90.00
_cell.angle_beta   90.00
_cell.angle_gamma   90.00
#
_symmetry.space_group_name_H-M   'P 1'
#
loop_
_entity.id
_entity.type
_entity.pdbx_description
1 polymer ?
#
loop_
_entity_poly.entity_id
_entity_poly.type
_entity_poly.pdbx_seq_one_letter_code
_entity_poly.pdbx_strand_id
1 'polypeptide(L)'
;MEKRGVVLDGFLLDDGWDDLTGNWDFGSAFADGFGSVKELADSMNTSVGLWLSPWGGYNKPRDIRVSHAKENGFETVDGKFALSGPVYFKNFNDKITNLIKNEHISSFKLDGMGNATSHLKGSQFASDFYASVQLIENMHKANDKVFINLTTGTNASPSWLFFADSIWRQGDDINLYGDGSPTQQWVTYRDAETYRSIVRKGPLFPMSSIMLHGIVSAKNAYYGLEKVQSDQDFADQVWSYFATGTQLQEMYITPDMLNSTKWDTLAKAAKWARENADVLVDSHWIGGNPTNLAVYGFASWNENKAVISLRNPSDKPQKYYLDLNHDFELPTGANGQFKLKMAYGENNTIPSHYTGPVVITLQPLQTLVINANK
;
A
#
# COMPACT_ATOMS: atom_id res chain seq x y z
N MET A 1 -5.61 -6.50 -18.76
CA MET A 1 -5.26 -5.08 -19.03
C MET A 1 -5.89 -4.61 -20.34
N GLU A 2 -5.44 -5.14 -21.49
CA GLU A 2 -5.92 -4.76 -22.84
C GLU A 2 -7.43 -4.71 -23.00
N LYS A 3 -8.14 -5.81 -22.65
CA LYS A 3 -9.60 -5.91 -22.77
C LYS A 3 -10.36 -4.75 -22.13
N ARG A 4 -9.82 -4.17 -21.06
CA ARG A 4 -10.46 -3.08 -20.29
C ARG A 4 -9.73 -1.75 -20.43
N GLY A 5 -8.64 -1.68 -21.21
CA GLY A 5 -7.84 -0.46 -21.38
C GLY A 5 -7.35 0.11 -20.05
N VAL A 6 -6.82 -0.74 -19.17
CA VAL A 6 -6.25 -0.34 -17.87
C VAL A 6 -4.74 -0.52 -17.88
N VAL A 7 -4.05 0.38 -17.16
CA VAL A 7 -2.60 0.31 -16.93
C VAL A 7 -2.34 -0.37 -15.59
N LEU A 8 -1.46 -1.36 -15.58
CA LEU A 8 -0.87 -1.96 -14.38
C LEU A 8 0.60 -1.58 -14.38
N ASP A 9 1.08 -0.90 -13.34
CA ASP A 9 2.45 -0.38 -13.36
C ASP A 9 3.48 -1.49 -13.16
N GLY A 10 3.16 -2.53 -12.36
CA GLY A 10 4.03 -3.68 -12.22
C GLY A 10 3.42 -4.89 -11.53
N PHE A 11 4.12 -6.02 -11.68
CA PHE A 11 3.92 -7.24 -10.90
C PHE A 11 5.02 -7.36 -9.86
N LEU A 12 4.65 -7.48 -8.58
CA LEU A 12 5.60 -7.70 -7.50
C LEU A 12 5.65 -9.18 -7.15
N LEU A 13 6.84 -9.78 -7.24
CA LEU A 13 7.08 -11.12 -6.71
C LEU A 13 7.45 -10.98 -5.23
N ASP A 14 6.60 -11.50 -4.35
CA ASP A 14 6.83 -11.47 -2.90
C ASP A 14 7.81 -12.60 -2.49
N ASP A 15 7.86 -13.00 -1.22
CA ASP A 15 8.78 -14.04 -0.73
C ASP A 15 8.68 -15.36 -1.55
N GLY A 16 9.83 -15.99 -1.82
CA GLY A 16 9.93 -17.29 -2.50
C GLY A 16 10.56 -17.30 -3.89
N TRP A 17 11.13 -16.19 -4.36
CA TRP A 17 11.84 -16.13 -5.65
C TRP A 17 13.31 -16.58 -5.58
N ASP A 18 13.93 -16.51 -4.39
CA ASP A 18 15.34 -16.83 -4.17
C ASP A 18 15.57 -18.29 -3.75
N ASP A 19 16.84 -18.70 -3.73
CA ASP A 19 17.28 -20.06 -3.39
C ASP A 19 17.35 -20.36 -1.89
N LEU A 20 17.00 -19.38 -1.05
CA LEU A 20 17.06 -19.44 0.42
C LEU A 20 18.47 -19.67 1.01
N THR A 21 19.55 -19.58 0.23
CA THR A 21 20.93 -19.69 0.74
C THR A 21 21.34 -18.47 1.56
N GLY A 22 20.54 -17.39 1.53
CA GLY A 22 20.86 -16.10 2.14
C GLY A 22 21.72 -15.20 1.26
N ASN A 23 22.25 -15.72 0.14
CA ASN A 23 22.98 -14.91 -0.84
C ASN A 23 22.05 -14.07 -1.72
N TRP A 24 20.72 -14.30 -1.67
CA TRP A 24 19.73 -13.68 -2.56
C TRP A 24 19.99 -14.01 -4.04
N ASP A 25 20.37 -15.26 -4.28
CA ASP A 25 20.49 -15.84 -5.61
C ASP A 25 19.16 -16.47 -6.06
N PHE A 26 19.01 -16.68 -7.36
CA PHE A 26 17.76 -17.16 -7.92
C PHE A 26 17.43 -18.59 -7.51
N GLY A 27 16.18 -18.80 -7.08
CA GLY A 27 15.63 -20.14 -6.88
C GLY A 27 15.43 -20.88 -8.20
N SER A 28 15.10 -22.18 -8.10
CA SER A 28 14.95 -23.05 -9.28
C SER A 28 13.87 -22.59 -10.27
N ALA A 29 12.86 -21.85 -9.81
CA ALA A 29 11.82 -21.28 -10.66
C ALA A 29 12.34 -20.14 -11.57
N PHE A 30 13.49 -19.54 -11.21
CA PHE A 30 14.11 -18.41 -11.90
C PHE A 30 15.59 -18.68 -12.18
N ALA A 31 15.97 -19.94 -12.44
CA ALA A 31 17.37 -20.34 -12.59
C ALA A 31 18.15 -19.54 -13.65
N ASP A 32 17.45 -19.03 -14.67
CA ASP A 32 17.99 -18.20 -15.75
C ASP A 32 17.76 -16.68 -15.54
N GLY A 33 17.42 -16.27 -14.32
CA GLY A 33 17.10 -14.89 -13.95
C GLY A 33 15.69 -14.46 -14.32
N PHE A 34 15.45 -13.13 -14.36
CA PHE A 34 14.13 -12.56 -14.64
C PHE A 34 13.92 -12.20 -16.12
N GLY A 35 14.83 -12.56 -17.03
CA GLY A 35 14.78 -12.19 -18.45
C GLY A 35 13.43 -12.48 -19.11
N SER A 36 12.92 -13.71 -19.01
CA SER A 36 11.61 -14.07 -19.60
C SER A 36 10.42 -13.39 -18.92
N VAL A 37 10.50 -13.13 -17.61
CA VAL A 37 9.46 -12.40 -16.87
C VAL A 37 9.42 -10.94 -17.33
N LYS A 38 10.60 -10.34 -17.51
CA LYS A 38 10.77 -8.98 -18.02
C LYS A 38 10.24 -8.85 -19.45
N GLU A 39 10.62 -9.75 -20.37
CA GLU A 39 10.14 -9.71 -21.76
C GLU A 39 8.61 -9.74 -21.82
N LEU A 40 7.97 -10.58 -20.99
CA LEU A 40 6.52 -10.62 -20.89
C LEU A 40 5.96 -9.33 -20.30
N ALA A 41 6.55 -8.79 -19.24
CA ALA A 41 6.14 -7.52 -18.64
C ALA A 41 6.22 -6.36 -19.66
N ASP A 42 7.34 -6.24 -20.39
CA ASP A 42 7.53 -5.22 -21.42
C ASP A 42 6.47 -5.31 -22.52
N SER A 43 6.11 -6.53 -22.95
CA SER A 43 5.06 -6.77 -23.96
C SER A 43 3.68 -6.24 -23.53
N MET A 44 3.46 -6.11 -22.22
CA MET A 44 2.24 -5.59 -21.62
C MET A 44 2.37 -4.13 -21.16
N ASN A 45 3.52 -3.49 -21.42
CA ASN A 45 3.88 -2.16 -20.93
C ASN A 45 3.71 -2.04 -19.40
N THR A 46 4.23 -3.03 -18.69
CA THR A 46 4.26 -3.11 -17.22
C THR A 46 5.68 -3.45 -16.75
N SER A 47 5.92 -3.43 -15.45
CA SER A 47 7.24 -3.71 -14.87
C SER A 47 7.24 -4.87 -13.89
N VAL A 48 8.42 -5.24 -13.41
CA VAL A 48 8.61 -6.24 -12.36
C VAL A 48 9.18 -5.57 -11.11
N GLY A 49 8.64 -5.97 -9.97
CA GLY A 49 9.11 -5.60 -8.63
C GLY A 49 9.43 -6.82 -7.80
N LEU A 50 10.21 -6.64 -6.74
CA LEU A 50 10.62 -7.72 -5.83
C LEU A 50 10.46 -7.36 -4.36
N TRP A 51 10.07 -8.34 -3.58
CA TRP A 51 10.28 -8.34 -2.15
C TRP A 51 11.69 -8.81 -1.81
N LEU A 52 12.35 -8.09 -0.90
CA LEU A 52 13.58 -8.52 -0.23
C LEU A 52 13.53 -8.08 1.23
N SER A 53 14.37 -8.71 2.05
CA SER A 53 14.39 -8.41 3.48
C SER A 53 15.82 -8.23 4.00
N PRO A 54 16.21 -7.01 4.41
CA PRO A 54 17.54 -6.76 4.94
C PRO A 54 17.94 -7.61 6.15
N TRP A 55 16.98 -8.19 6.88
CA TRP A 55 17.25 -9.07 8.01
C TRP A 55 17.04 -10.57 7.71
N GLY A 56 16.73 -10.93 6.46
CA GLY A 56 16.56 -12.32 6.00
C GLY A 56 15.13 -12.85 5.88
N GLY A 57 14.10 -12.04 6.11
CA GLY A 57 12.70 -12.40 5.96
C GLY A 57 12.00 -12.82 7.25
N TYR A 58 11.00 -13.69 7.11
CA TYR A 58 10.17 -14.16 8.20
C TYR A 58 10.11 -15.68 8.28
N ASN A 59 9.74 -16.18 9.47
CA ASN A 59 9.42 -17.58 9.72
C ASN A 59 10.48 -18.56 9.15
N LYS A 60 10.02 -19.68 8.60
CA LYS A 60 10.88 -20.75 8.08
C LYS A 60 11.84 -20.28 6.96
N PRO A 61 11.42 -19.49 5.95
CA PRO A 61 12.36 -18.95 4.96
C PRO A 61 13.53 -18.18 5.57
N ARG A 62 13.26 -17.31 6.57
CA ARG A 62 14.32 -16.62 7.32
C ARG A 62 15.25 -17.59 8.02
N ASP A 63 14.69 -18.55 8.74
CA ASP A 63 15.49 -19.49 9.53
C ASP A 63 16.44 -20.29 8.63
N ILE A 64 15.99 -20.65 7.41
CA ILE A 64 16.84 -21.31 6.40
C ILE A 64 17.94 -20.35 5.94
N ARG A 65 17.61 -19.14 5.46
CA ARG A 65 18.60 -18.16 4.99
C ARG A 65 19.66 -17.87 6.05
N VAL A 66 19.25 -17.61 7.29
CA VAL A 66 20.15 -17.26 8.39
C VAL A 66 20.97 -18.46 8.86
N SER A 67 20.47 -19.70 8.70
CA SER A 67 21.27 -20.89 9.04
C SER A 67 22.56 -21.02 8.23
N HIS A 68 22.58 -20.48 7.00
CA HIS A 68 23.75 -20.43 6.12
C HIS A 68 24.68 -19.24 6.41
N ALA A 69 24.33 -18.34 7.34
CA ALA A 69 25.09 -17.11 7.60
C ALA A 69 26.56 -17.41 7.95
N LYS A 70 26.80 -18.43 8.78
CA LYS A 70 28.17 -18.81 9.18
C LYS A 70 29.00 -19.31 8.00
N GLU A 71 28.38 -20.08 7.10
CA GLU A 71 29.03 -20.63 5.90
C GLU A 71 29.38 -19.53 4.91
N ASN A 72 28.49 -18.55 4.76
CA ASN A 72 28.68 -17.37 3.89
C ASN A 72 29.53 -16.27 4.54
N GLY A 73 29.87 -16.39 5.83
CA GLY A 73 30.58 -15.34 6.57
C GLY A 73 29.75 -14.09 6.87
N PHE A 74 28.42 -14.20 6.84
CA PHE A 74 27.49 -13.10 7.09
C PHE A 74 27.29 -12.84 8.57
N GLU A 75 27.32 -11.56 8.93
CA GLU A 75 27.06 -11.12 10.29
C GLU A 75 25.58 -11.25 10.63
N THR A 76 25.30 -11.65 11.87
CA THR A 76 23.94 -11.82 12.39
C THR A 76 23.76 -11.11 13.72
N VAL A 77 22.52 -10.71 14.01
CA VAL A 77 22.10 -10.14 15.28
C VAL A 77 20.71 -10.69 15.61
N ASP A 78 20.53 -11.17 16.84
CA ASP A 78 19.25 -11.71 17.34
C ASP A 78 18.57 -12.74 16.40
N GLY A 79 19.37 -13.63 15.82
CA GLY A 79 18.88 -14.69 14.91
C GLY A 79 18.44 -14.19 13.52
N LYS A 80 18.90 -13.01 13.11
CA LYS A 80 18.63 -12.39 11.81
C LYS A 80 19.93 -11.95 11.15
N PHE A 81 19.93 -11.67 9.85
CA PHE A 81 21.07 -10.98 9.23
C PHE A 81 21.21 -9.57 9.81
N ALA A 82 22.45 -9.14 10.03
CA ALA A 82 22.76 -7.77 10.42
C ALA A 82 23.13 -6.99 9.15
N LEU A 83 22.23 -6.15 8.63
CA LEU A 83 22.49 -5.36 7.42
C LEU A 83 23.75 -4.50 7.55
N SER A 84 24.03 -3.99 8.75
CA SER A 84 25.23 -3.20 9.04
C SER A 84 26.53 -4.02 9.08
N GLY A 85 26.46 -5.34 8.99
CA GLY A 85 27.62 -6.23 8.83
C GLY A 85 28.42 -5.91 7.58
N PRO A 86 29.74 -5.68 7.66
CA PRO A 86 30.56 -5.39 6.50
C PRO A 86 30.44 -6.42 5.36
N VAL A 87 30.42 -7.71 5.67
CA VAL A 87 30.33 -8.78 4.65
C VAL A 87 28.92 -8.86 4.09
N TYR A 88 27.91 -8.89 4.97
CA TYR A 88 26.52 -9.01 4.53
C TYR A 88 26.02 -7.77 3.78
N PHE A 89 26.36 -6.55 4.23
CA PHE A 89 26.02 -5.31 3.53
C PHE A 89 26.52 -5.33 2.09
N LYS A 90 27.80 -5.70 1.91
CA LYS A 90 28.41 -5.76 0.58
C LYS A 90 27.65 -6.75 -0.31
N ASN A 91 27.39 -7.96 0.19
CA ASN A 91 26.63 -8.96 -0.57
C ASN A 91 25.24 -8.43 -0.96
N PHE A 92 24.46 -7.96 0.02
CA PHE A 92 23.08 -7.52 -0.21
C PHE A 92 23.01 -6.31 -1.17
N ASN A 93 23.90 -5.34 -0.99
CA ASN A 93 24.02 -4.19 -1.88
C ASN A 93 24.38 -4.58 -3.32
N ASP A 94 25.34 -5.49 -3.50
CA ASP A 94 25.77 -5.94 -4.82
C ASP A 94 24.62 -6.69 -5.52
N LYS A 95 23.89 -7.54 -4.79
CA LYS A 95 22.71 -8.27 -5.31
C LYS A 95 21.60 -7.33 -5.74
N ILE A 96 21.21 -6.38 -4.89
CA ILE A 96 20.18 -5.39 -5.25
C ILE A 96 20.62 -4.53 -6.44
N THR A 97 21.88 -4.08 -6.46
CA THR A 97 22.40 -3.31 -7.60
C THR A 97 22.35 -4.11 -8.89
N ASN A 98 22.67 -5.41 -8.83
CA ASN A 98 22.55 -6.33 -9.98
C ASN A 98 21.08 -6.49 -10.43
N LEU A 99 20.14 -6.68 -9.48
CA LEU A 99 18.71 -6.77 -9.76
C LEU A 99 18.19 -5.51 -10.47
N ILE A 100 18.66 -4.32 -10.08
CA ILE A 100 18.29 -3.07 -10.74
C ILE A 100 18.89 -2.96 -12.14
N LYS A 101 20.21 -3.17 -12.27
CA LYS A 101 20.93 -2.87 -13.51
C LYS A 101 20.79 -3.92 -14.60
N ASN A 102 20.76 -5.20 -14.20
CA ASN A 102 20.87 -6.33 -15.12
C ASN A 102 19.56 -7.11 -15.24
N GLU A 103 18.75 -7.14 -14.17
CA GLU A 103 17.44 -7.80 -14.17
C GLU A 103 16.28 -6.82 -14.36
N HIS A 104 16.58 -5.52 -14.40
CA HIS A 104 15.63 -4.43 -14.66
C HIS A 104 14.46 -4.38 -13.67
N ILE A 105 14.70 -4.76 -12.42
CA ILE A 105 13.72 -4.63 -11.35
C ILE A 105 13.52 -3.15 -11.05
N SER A 106 12.26 -2.74 -11.05
CA SER A 106 11.85 -1.33 -11.01
C SER A 106 11.16 -0.92 -9.71
N SER A 107 10.75 -1.88 -8.89
CA SER A 107 10.16 -1.61 -7.59
C SER A 107 10.59 -2.62 -6.54
N PHE A 108 10.69 -2.18 -5.30
CA PHE A 108 11.19 -2.96 -4.19
C PHE A 108 10.29 -2.81 -2.98
N LYS A 109 9.86 -3.95 -2.42
CA LYS A 109 9.32 -4.03 -1.07
C LYS A 109 10.46 -4.49 -0.15
N LEU A 110 10.99 -3.58 0.66
CA LEU A 110 12.05 -3.86 1.62
C LEU A 110 11.45 -4.07 3.01
N ASP A 111 11.61 -5.29 3.52
CA ASP A 111 10.92 -5.72 4.71
C ASP A 111 11.89 -6.04 5.85
N GLY A 112 11.79 -5.32 6.96
CA GLY A 112 12.62 -5.55 8.13
C GLY A 112 13.97 -4.83 8.04
N MET A 113 13.95 -3.53 8.31
CA MET A 113 15.13 -2.65 8.25
C MET A 113 16.20 -2.90 9.34
N GLY A 114 16.05 -3.96 10.12
CA GLY A 114 16.99 -4.35 11.16
C GLY A 114 16.90 -3.50 12.43
N ASN A 115 18.01 -3.40 13.14
CA ASN A 115 18.11 -2.62 14.38
C ASN A 115 18.35 -1.12 14.11
N ALA A 116 17.79 -0.25 14.96
CA ALA A 116 17.98 1.19 14.84
C ALA A 116 19.06 1.76 15.78
N THR A 117 19.50 1.00 16.78
CA THR A 117 20.18 1.54 17.97
C THR A 117 21.44 0.80 18.39
N SER A 118 21.80 -0.32 17.75
CA SER A 118 22.99 -1.08 18.10
C SER A 118 24.05 -1.02 16.99
N HIS A 119 25.27 -0.70 17.41
CA HIS A 119 26.43 -0.75 16.53
C HIS A 119 27.04 -2.15 16.56
N LEU A 120 27.22 -2.74 15.38
CA LEU A 120 27.93 -3.99 15.22
C LEU A 120 29.44 -3.73 15.13
N LYS A 121 30.24 -4.43 15.94
CA LYS A 121 31.70 -4.27 15.97
C LYS A 121 32.31 -4.46 14.59
N GLY A 122 33.06 -3.47 14.12
CA GLY A 122 33.71 -3.49 12.81
C GLY A 122 32.84 -2.98 11.67
N SER A 123 31.58 -2.62 11.94
CA SER A 123 30.72 -1.94 10.97
C SER A 123 31.21 -0.51 10.70
N GLN A 124 31.03 -0.04 9.47
CA GLN A 124 31.14 1.38 9.13
C GLN A 124 29.86 2.16 9.48
N PHE A 125 28.76 1.46 9.77
CA PHE A 125 27.46 2.03 10.08
C PHE A 125 27.21 2.04 11.58
N ALA A 126 26.50 3.06 12.04
CA ALA A 126 26.05 3.17 13.43
C ALA A 126 24.97 2.15 13.79
N SER A 127 24.19 1.67 12.79
CA SER A 127 23.10 0.69 12.95
C SER A 127 22.67 0.11 11.59
N ASP A 128 21.80 -0.90 11.58
CA ASP A 128 21.20 -1.43 10.35
C ASP A 128 20.33 -0.38 9.66
N PHE A 129 19.72 0.54 10.41
CA PHE A 129 18.97 1.66 9.84
C PHE A 129 19.87 2.60 9.02
N TYR A 130 21.07 2.92 9.52
CA TYR A 130 21.99 3.74 8.73
C TYR A 130 22.47 2.97 7.49
N ALA A 131 22.77 1.68 7.62
CA ALA A 131 23.09 0.84 6.47
C ALA A 131 21.94 0.81 5.45
N SER A 132 20.69 0.78 5.91
CA SER A 132 19.50 0.80 5.06
C SER A 132 19.35 2.09 4.26
N VAL A 133 19.61 3.25 4.88
CA VAL A 133 19.64 4.53 4.17
C VAL A 133 20.71 4.51 3.08
N GLN A 134 21.93 4.03 3.41
CA GLN A 134 22.99 3.93 2.41
C GLN A 134 22.65 2.97 1.26
N LEU A 135 21.98 1.85 1.56
CA LEU A 135 21.49 0.91 0.58
C LEU A 135 20.51 1.58 -0.39
N ILE A 136 19.52 2.30 0.14
CA ILE A 136 18.51 3.01 -0.65
C ILE A 136 19.15 4.08 -1.55
N GLU A 137 20.12 4.84 -1.04
CA GLU A 137 20.88 5.78 -1.86
C GLU A 137 21.62 5.07 -3.00
N ASN A 138 22.18 3.88 -2.75
CA ASN A 138 22.85 3.09 -3.79
C ASN A 138 21.87 2.55 -4.82
N MET A 139 20.64 2.20 -4.41
CA MET A 139 19.57 1.83 -5.32
C MET A 139 19.23 2.98 -6.28
N HIS A 140 19.02 4.19 -5.74
CA HIS A 140 18.76 5.38 -6.55
C HIS A 140 19.94 5.78 -7.45
N LYS A 141 21.19 5.54 -7.02
CA LYS A 141 22.38 5.69 -7.88
C LYS A 141 22.40 4.66 -9.01
N ALA A 142 21.84 3.47 -8.80
CA ALA A 142 21.76 2.44 -9.83
C ALA A 142 20.66 2.75 -10.86
N ASN A 143 19.52 3.30 -10.41
CA ASN A 143 18.45 3.85 -11.23
C ASN A 143 17.60 4.79 -10.36
N ASP A 144 17.47 6.05 -10.76
CA ASP A 144 16.79 7.11 -10.00
C ASP A 144 15.25 7.03 -10.05
N LYS A 145 14.71 6.04 -10.76
CA LYS A 145 13.26 5.80 -10.92
C LYS A 145 12.75 4.55 -10.21
N VAL A 146 13.57 3.91 -9.37
CA VAL A 146 13.13 2.74 -8.63
C VAL A 146 12.12 3.16 -7.56
N PHE A 147 10.98 2.46 -7.51
CA PHE A 147 9.99 2.66 -6.47
C PHE A 147 10.36 1.83 -5.23
N ILE A 148 10.46 2.44 -4.07
CA ILE A 148 10.88 1.80 -2.82
C ILE A 148 9.77 1.90 -1.78
N ASN A 149 9.32 0.74 -1.31
CA ASN A 149 8.35 0.59 -0.23
C ASN A 149 9.00 -0.06 1.00
N LEU A 150 8.93 0.58 2.16
CA LEU A 150 9.52 0.11 3.42
C LEU A 150 8.45 -0.45 4.36
N THR A 151 8.47 -1.76 4.64
CA THR A 151 7.31 -2.41 5.26
C THR A 151 7.43 -2.79 6.72
N THR A 152 8.64 -2.95 7.26
CA THR A 152 8.82 -3.23 8.70
C THR A 152 10.00 -2.47 9.28
N GLY A 153 9.76 -1.83 10.43
CA GLY A 153 10.76 -1.00 11.12
C GLY A 153 10.53 0.52 10.97
N THR A 154 9.59 0.93 10.12
CA THR A 154 9.27 2.35 9.93
C THR A 154 8.22 2.83 10.94
N ASN A 155 8.15 4.15 11.10
CA ASN A 155 7.10 4.86 11.82
C ASN A 155 6.49 5.89 10.85
N ALA A 156 5.38 6.52 11.24
CA ALA A 156 4.71 7.56 10.44
C ALA A 156 5.48 8.90 10.44
N SER A 157 6.80 8.87 10.22
CA SER A 157 7.65 10.05 10.08
C SER A 157 7.84 10.41 8.61
N PRO A 158 7.54 11.64 8.18
CA PRO A 158 7.79 12.08 6.80
C PRO A 158 9.27 11.98 6.38
N SER A 159 10.21 11.89 7.31
CA SER A 159 11.64 11.76 7.00
C SER A 159 11.98 10.52 6.17
N TRP A 160 11.15 9.47 6.20
CA TRP A 160 11.31 8.31 5.32
C TRP A 160 11.20 8.67 3.84
N LEU A 161 10.41 9.70 3.52
CA LEU A 161 10.12 10.13 2.15
C LEU A 161 11.28 10.88 1.49
N PHE A 162 12.37 11.14 2.23
CA PHE A 162 13.62 11.56 1.62
C PHE A 162 14.38 10.42 0.93
N PHE A 163 14.01 9.17 1.22
CA PHE A 163 14.74 7.99 0.76
C PHE A 163 13.83 7.01 0.00
N ALA A 164 12.60 6.81 0.47
CA ALA A 164 11.66 5.85 -0.09
C ALA A 164 10.33 6.51 -0.49
N ASP A 165 9.57 5.84 -1.34
CA ASP A 165 8.30 6.34 -1.85
C ASP A 165 7.15 6.03 -0.88
N SER A 166 7.17 4.89 -0.20
CA SER A 166 6.11 4.55 0.75
C SER A 166 6.59 3.80 1.98
N ILE A 167 5.77 3.85 3.02
CA ILE A 167 5.92 2.99 4.20
C ILE A 167 4.65 2.15 4.42
N TRP A 168 4.79 1.06 5.17
CA TRP A 168 3.65 0.26 5.60
C TRP A 168 2.85 0.89 6.73
N ARG A 169 1.52 0.77 6.64
CA ARG A 169 0.56 1.20 7.67
C ARG A 169 0.73 0.55 9.04
N GLN A 170 1.57 -0.49 9.18
CA GLN A 170 1.70 -1.33 10.38
C GLN A 170 0.46 -2.21 10.64
N GLY A 171 0.55 -3.10 11.64
CA GLY A 171 -0.48 -4.10 11.91
C GLY A 171 -0.25 -5.39 11.10
N ASP A 172 -1.24 -6.28 11.09
CA ASP A 172 -1.19 -7.52 10.33
C ASP A 172 -1.46 -7.24 8.85
N ASP A 173 -1.00 -8.15 7.98
CA ASP A 173 -1.33 -8.12 6.55
C ASP A 173 -2.84 -8.20 6.35
N ILE A 174 -3.50 -9.22 6.92
CA ILE A 174 -4.95 -9.40 6.89
C ILE A 174 -5.46 -9.67 8.30
N ASN A 175 -6.54 -8.99 8.70
CA ASN A 175 -7.32 -9.31 9.88
C ASN A 175 -8.75 -8.80 9.71
N LEU A 176 -9.64 -9.11 10.65
CA LEU A 176 -11.05 -8.75 10.60
C LEU A 176 -11.43 -7.87 11.77
N TYR A 177 -12.25 -6.85 11.51
CA TYR A 177 -12.81 -6.03 12.57
C TYR A 177 -14.21 -5.49 12.23
N GLY A 178 -15.11 -5.46 13.21
CA GLY A 178 -16.42 -4.82 13.07
C GLY A 178 -17.50 -5.69 12.43
N ASP A 179 -18.48 -5.03 11.83
CA ASP A 179 -19.70 -5.67 11.32
C ASP A 179 -19.58 -6.07 9.83
N GLY A 180 -20.49 -6.94 9.38
CA GLY A 180 -20.65 -7.30 7.98
C GLY A 180 -19.96 -8.60 7.55
N SER A 181 -19.81 -8.76 6.24
CA SER A 181 -19.08 -9.90 5.64
C SER A 181 -17.58 -9.84 6.02
N PRO A 182 -16.82 -10.93 5.84
CA PRO A 182 -15.36 -10.89 6.00
C PRO A 182 -14.69 -9.79 5.18
N THR A 183 -15.19 -9.48 3.98
CA THR A 183 -14.67 -8.36 3.17
C THR A 183 -14.94 -7.01 3.82
N GLN A 184 -16.14 -6.79 4.37
CA GLN A 184 -16.46 -5.54 5.06
C GLN A 184 -15.62 -5.39 6.34
N GLN A 185 -15.43 -6.49 7.07
CA GLN A 185 -14.60 -6.52 8.26
C GLN A 185 -13.12 -6.27 7.94
N TRP A 186 -12.65 -6.78 6.81
CA TRP A 186 -11.31 -6.52 6.28
C TRP A 186 -11.10 -5.03 5.98
N VAL A 187 -12.03 -4.41 5.25
CA VAL A 187 -11.96 -2.96 4.95
C VAL A 187 -11.93 -2.15 6.25
N THR A 188 -12.79 -2.47 7.23
CA THR A 188 -12.77 -1.80 8.54
C THR A 188 -11.43 -1.99 9.25
N TYR A 189 -10.86 -3.19 9.24
CA TYR A 189 -9.58 -3.46 9.90
C TYR A 189 -8.43 -2.67 9.25
N ARG A 190 -8.31 -2.74 7.92
CA ARG A 190 -7.29 -2.00 7.15
C ARG A 190 -7.30 -0.52 7.53
N ASP A 191 -8.49 0.07 7.56
CA ASP A 191 -8.67 1.49 7.82
C ASP A 191 -8.50 1.81 9.32
N ALA A 192 -8.87 0.90 10.22
CA ALA A 192 -8.62 1.02 11.66
C ALA A 192 -7.12 1.06 11.99
N GLU A 193 -6.33 0.19 11.38
CA GLU A 193 -4.87 0.16 11.57
C GLU A 193 -4.21 1.40 10.98
N THR A 194 -4.68 1.87 9.82
CA THR A 194 -4.24 3.13 9.22
C THR A 194 -4.52 4.31 10.14
N TYR A 195 -5.73 4.40 10.69
CA TYR A 195 -6.08 5.43 11.66
C TYR A 195 -5.19 5.38 12.91
N ARG A 196 -5.03 4.19 13.49
CA ARG A 196 -4.27 3.96 14.74
C ARG A 196 -2.79 4.27 14.58
N SER A 197 -2.19 3.83 13.48
CA SER A 197 -0.73 3.81 13.30
C SER A 197 -0.21 5.00 12.52
N ILE A 198 -1.02 5.57 11.63
CA ILE A 198 -0.61 6.69 10.79
C ILE A 198 -1.34 7.96 11.24
N VAL A 199 -2.66 8.06 11.06
CA VAL A 199 -3.42 9.30 11.33
C VAL A 199 -3.19 9.84 12.75
N ARG A 200 -3.22 8.96 13.76
CA ARG A 200 -3.02 9.36 15.15
C ARG A 200 -1.58 9.61 15.55
N LYS A 201 -0.60 8.98 14.90
CA LYS A 201 0.81 9.01 15.34
C LYS A 201 1.72 9.87 14.46
N GLY A 202 1.31 10.13 13.23
CA GLY A 202 2.04 10.91 12.24
C GLY A 202 1.08 11.77 11.44
N PRO A 203 0.47 12.81 12.04
CA PRO A 203 -0.48 13.69 11.35
C PRO A 203 0.11 14.47 10.18
N LEU A 204 1.45 14.50 10.06
CA LEU A 204 2.16 15.14 8.95
C LEU A 204 2.58 14.14 7.85
N PHE A 205 2.34 12.83 8.06
CA PHE A 205 2.68 11.84 7.05
C PHE A 205 1.61 11.85 5.95
N PRO A 206 1.97 11.98 4.67
CA PRO A 206 0.99 12.00 3.58
C PRO A 206 0.36 10.63 3.38
N MET A 207 -0.99 10.54 3.35
CA MET A 207 -1.69 9.26 3.16
C MET A 207 -1.40 8.65 1.79
N SER A 208 -1.12 9.49 0.80
CA SER A 208 -0.74 9.07 -0.55
C SER A 208 0.56 8.24 -0.58
N SER A 209 1.38 8.26 0.48
CA SER A 209 2.64 7.51 0.58
C SER A 209 2.56 6.29 1.53
N ILE A 210 1.37 5.73 1.74
CA ILE A 210 1.16 4.56 2.63
C ILE A 210 0.82 3.30 1.83
N MET A 211 1.57 2.23 2.04
CA MET A 211 1.16 0.86 1.68
C MET A 211 0.09 0.39 2.69
N LEU A 212 -1.05 -0.12 2.20
CA LEU A 212 -2.24 -0.40 3.04
C LEU A 212 -2.65 -1.89 3.08
N HIS A 213 -2.09 -2.75 2.25
CA HIS A 213 -2.68 -4.04 1.85
C HIS A 213 -4.02 -3.75 1.19
N GLY A 214 -4.00 -3.53 -0.11
CA GLY A 214 -5.15 -2.97 -0.82
C GLY A 214 -6.33 -3.90 -0.95
N ILE A 215 -6.40 -4.56 -2.09
CA ILE A 215 -7.50 -5.45 -2.45
C ILE A 215 -7.06 -6.89 -2.22
N VAL A 216 -7.85 -7.65 -1.45
CA VAL A 216 -7.64 -9.06 -1.16
C VAL A 216 -8.82 -9.86 -1.69
N SER A 217 -8.56 -10.71 -2.70
CA SER A 217 -9.46 -11.74 -3.22
C SER A 217 -8.59 -12.87 -3.78
N ALA A 218 -8.05 -13.69 -2.88
CA ALA A 218 -7.03 -14.67 -3.23
C ALA A 218 -7.26 -16.02 -2.52
N LYS A 219 -7.05 -17.14 -3.23
CA LYS A 219 -7.32 -18.49 -2.72
C LYS A 219 -6.51 -18.88 -1.49
N ASN A 220 -5.35 -18.25 -1.31
CA ASN A 220 -4.46 -18.47 -0.17
C ASN A 220 -4.55 -17.35 0.87
N ALA A 221 -5.53 -16.46 0.75
CA ALA A 221 -5.89 -15.56 1.84
C ALA A 221 -6.49 -16.38 3.01
N TYR A 222 -6.95 -15.68 4.04
CA TYR A 222 -7.50 -16.29 5.23
C TYR A 222 -8.63 -15.45 5.81
N TYR A 223 -9.24 -15.93 6.89
CA TYR A 223 -10.39 -15.32 7.55
C TYR A 223 -11.65 -15.15 6.68
N GLY A 224 -11.82 -15.99 5.65
CA GLY A 224 -12.97 -15.94 4.75
C GLY A 224 -12.74 -15.14 3.47
N LEU A 225 -11.61 -14.43 3.35
CA LEU A 225 -11.22 -13.73 2.12
C LEU A 225 -10.72 -14.71 1.03
N GLU A 226 -10.46 -15.97 1.39
CA GLU A 226 -10.15 -17.06 0.45
C GLU A 226 -11.36 -17.55 -0.36
N LYS A 227 -12.56 -17.07 -0.02
CA LYS A 227 -13.81 -17.43 -0.69
C LYS A 227 -14.19 -16.38 -1.73
N VAL A 228 -14.98 -16.80 -2.72
CA VAL A 228 -15.55 -15.87 -3.71
C VAL A 228 -16.47 -14.88 -3.00
N GLN A 229 -16.10 -13.61 -3.06
CA GLN A 229 -16.84 -12.50 -2.46
C GLN A 229 -18.08 -12.17 -3.29
N SER A 230 -19.07 -11.49 -2.70
CA SER A 230 -20.18 -10.92 -3.49
C SER A 230 -19.67 -9.81 -4.42
N ASP A 231 -20.43 -9.48 -5.47
CA ASP A 231 -20.06 -8.37 -6.37
C ASP A 231 -20.05 -7.03 -5.61
N GLN A 232 -20.95 -6.87 -4.64
CA GLN A 232 -21.04 -5.67 -3.80
C GLN A 232 -19.85 -5.56 -2.84
N ASP A 233 -19.52 -6.62 -2.10
CA ASP A 233 -18.37 -6.63 -1.19
C ASP A 233 -17.06 -6.32 -1.92
N PHE A 234 -16.86 -6.94 -3.09
CA PHE A 234 -15.68 -6.68 -3.89
C PHE A 234 -15.66 -5.22 -4.38
N ALA A 235 -16.80 -4.67 -4.78
CA ALA A 235 -16.90 -3.28 -5.20
C ALA A 235 -16.60 -2.28 -4.07
N ASP A 236 -17.15 -2.49 -2.87
CA ASP A 236 -16.89 -1.63 -1.71
C ASP A 236 -15.40 -1.61 -1.34
N GLN A 237 -14.77 -2.79 -1.34
CA GLN A 237 -13.33 -2.92 -1.10
C GLN A 237 -12.50 -2.18 -2.16
N VAL A 238 -12.82 -2.39 -3.44
CA VAL A 238 -12.10 -1.75 -4.55
C VAL A 238 -12.23 -0.23 -4.48
N TRP A 239 -13.44 0.29 -4.36
CA TRP A 239 -13.66 1.74 -4.37
C TRP A 239 -13.15 2.43 -3.11
N SER A 240 -13.30 1.82 -1.93
CA SER A 240 -12.69 2.34 -0.71
C SER A 240 -11.17 2.40 -0.83
N TYR A 241 -10.55 1.41 -1.48
CA TYR A 241 -9.10 1.37 -1.63
C TYR A 241 -8.57 2.44 -2.60
N PHE A 242 -9.09 2.49 -3.82
CA PHE A 242 -8.63 3.46 -4.83
C PHE A 242 -8.90 4.90 -4.40
N ALA A 243 -9.95 5.15 -3.61
CA ALA A 243 -10.24 6.48 -3.09
C ALA A 243 -9.31 6.94 -1.96
N THR A 244 -8.48 6.06 -1.38
CA THR A 244 -7.45 6.47 -0.41
C THR A 244 -6.36 7.32 -1.05
N GLY A 245 -6.20 7.27 -2.37
CA GLY A 245 -5.17 8.03 -3.07
C GLY A 245 -3.74 7.55 -2.83
N THR A 246 -3.55 6.39 -2.17
CA THR A 246 -2.20 5.82 -2.06
C THR A 246 -1.61 5.58 -3.45
N GLN A 247 -0.33 5.89 -3.60
CA GLN A 247 0.43 5.65 -4.81
C GLN A 247 0.75 4.17 -5.01
N LEU A 248 0.94 3.40 -3.92
CA LEU A 248 1.13 1.96 -4.00
C LEU A 248 -0.22 1.24 -3.93
N GLN A 249 -0.85 1.05 -5.07
CA GLN A 249 -2.18 0.44 -5.19
C GLN A 249 -2.12 -1.08 -5.36
N GLU A 250 -1.56 -1.77 -4.36
CA GLU A 250 -1.39 -3.22 -4.40
C GLU A 250 -2.70 -4.04 -4.44
N MET A 251 -2.68 -5.14 -5.19
CA MET A 251 -3.83 -6.00 -5.46
C MET A 251 -3.43 -7.48 -5.32
N TYR A 252 -3.94 -8.13 -4.28
CA TYR A 252 -3.79 -9.56 -4.00
C TYR A 252 -4.99 -10.32 -4.59
N ILE A 253 -4.92 -10.62 -5.88
CA ILE A 253 -6.03 -11.20 -6.64
C ILE A 253 -5.61 -12.55 -7.23
N THR A 254 -6.38 -13.61 -6.95
CA THR A 254 -6.38 -14.81 -7.79
C THR A 254 -7.37 -14.61 -8.95
N PRO A 255 -6.91 -14.56 -10.22
CA PRO A 255 -7.75 -14.10 -11.33
C PRO A 255 -9.08 -14.84 -11.54
N ASP A 256 -9.13 -16.13 -11.24
CA ASP A 256 -10.33 -16.97 -11.44
C ASP A 256 -11.38 -16.82 -10.33
N MET A 257 -11.10 -16.05 -9.28
CA MET A 257 -12.11 -15.66 -8.27
C MET A 257 -12.99 -14.49 -8.73
N LEU A 258 -12.60 -13.79 -9.79
CA LEU A 258 -13.29 -12.61 -10.30
C LEU A 258 -14.11 -12.95 -11.54
N ASN A 259 -15.42 -12.68 -11.48
CA ASN A 259 -16.31 -12.69 -12.64
C ASN A 259 -16.14 -11.41 -13.47
N SER A 260 -16.86 -11.30 -14.60
CA SER A 260 -16.78 -10.12 -15.48
C SER A 260 -17.12 -8.82 -14.76
N THR A 261 -18.17 -8.83 -13.92
CA THR A 261 -18.62 -7.66 -13.14
C THR A 261 -17.50 -7.13 -12.25
N LYS A 262 -16.85 -7.99 -11.47
CA LYS A 262 -15.75 -7.60 -10.58
C LYS A 262 -14.56 -7.05 -11.35
N TRP A 263 -14.20 -7.66 -12.48
CA TRP A 263 -13.15 -7.12 -13.34
C TRP A 263 -13.50 -5.76 -13.94
N ASP A 264 -14.76 -5.53 -14.31
CA ASP A 264 -15.23 -4.23 -14.81
C ASP A 264 -15.21 -3.17 -13.69
N THR A 265 -15.62 -3.54 -12.48
CA THR A 265 -15.54 -2.69 -11.29
C THR A 265 -14.11 -2.29 -10.97
N LEU A 266 -13.18 -3.25 -10.94
CA LEU A 266 -11.76 -3.00 -10.72
C LEU A 266 -11.20 -2.04 -11.76
N ALA A 267 -11.51 -2.28 -13.03
CA ALA A 267 -11.04 -1.41 -14.11
C ALA A 267 -11.62 0.00 -14.03
N LYS A 268 -12.89 0.14 -13.66
CA LYS A 268 -13.54 1.45 -13.51
C LYS A 268 -12.91 2.25 -12.37
N ALA A 269 -12.69 1.64 -11.21
CA ALA A 269 -12.06 2.30 -10.07
C ALA A 269 -10.60 2.68 -10.35
N ALA A 270 -9.82 1.78 -10.99
CA ALA A 270 -8.43 2.07 -11.36
C ALA A 270 -8.30 3.23 -12.36
N LYS A 271 -9.18 3.29 -13.37
CA LYS A 271 -9.24 4.44 -14.29
C LYS A 271 -9.61 5.72 -13.58
N TRP A 272 -10.66 5.67 -12.74
CA TRP A 272 -11.07 6.81 -11.94
C TRP A 272 -9.92 7.31 -11.06
N ALA A 273 -9.17 6.44 -10.38
CA ALA A 273 -8.05 6.86 -9.55
C ALA A 273 -6.97 7.58 -10.37
N ARG A 274 -6.62 7.07 -11.56
CA ARG A 274 -5.65 7.73 -12.46
C ARG A 274 -6.15 9.08 -12.97
N GLU A 275 -7.44 9.18 -13.33
CA GLU A 275 -8.08 10.45 -13.73
C GLU A 275 -8.20 11.48 -12.58
N ASN A 276 -7.95 11.04 -11.35
CA ASN A 276 -7.99 11.87 -10.14
C ASN A 276 -6.64 11.92 -9.42
N ALA A 277 -5.56 11.42 -10.02
CA ALA A 277 -4.27 11.31 -9.35
C ALA A 277 -3.71 12.67 -8.90
N ASP A 278 -3.99 13.73 -9.67
CA ASP A 278 -3.59 15.11 -9.40
C ASP A 278 -4.24 15.70 -8.14
N VAL A 279 -5.43 15.24 -7.78
CA VAL A 279 -6.13 15.67 -6.55
C VAL A 279 -5.88 14.68 -5.41
N LEU A 280 -5.82 13.38 -5.69
CA LEU A 280 -5.65 12.32 -4.68
C LEU A 280 -4.29 12.38 -3.96
N VAL A 281 -3.31 13.10 -4.49
CA VAL A 281 -2.04 13.37 -3.80
C VAL A 281 -2.24 14.06 -2.44
N ASP A 282 -3.30 14.87 -2.32
CA ASP A 282 -3.71 15.60 -1.11
C ASP A 282 -4.56 14.75 -0.14
N SER A 283 -4.62 13.43 -0.34
CA SER A 283 -5.45 12.56 0.50
C SER A 283 -5.12 12.69 1.99
N HIS A 284 -6.15 13.01 2.77
CA HIS A 284 -6.12 13.12 4.22
C HIS A 284 -7.37 12.49 4.84
N TRP A 285 -7.27 12.17 6.13
CA TRP A 285 -8.31 11.46 6.85
C TRP A 285 -9.41 12.40 7.33
N ILE A 286 -10.67 11.97 7.22
CA ILE A 286 -11.83 12.68 7.76
C ILE A 286 -12.73 11.76 8.60
N GLY A 287 -13.54 12.38 9.46
CA GLY A 287 -14.49 11.67 10.30
C GLY A 287 -13.85 10.92 11.47
N GLY A 288 -14.45 9.79 11.82
CA GLY A 288 -14.22 9.09 13.09
C GLY A 288 -13.16 7.99 13.05
N ASN A 289 -13.09 7.28 14.17
CA ASN A 289 -12.24 6.11 14.35
C ASN A 289 -12.99 4.83 13.92
N PRO A 290 -12.46 4.05 12.96
CA PRO A 290 -13.09 2.80 12.51
C PRO A 290 -13.23 1.76 13.63
N THR A 291 -12.38 1.78 14.67
CA THR A 291 -12.53 0.85 15.81
C THR A 291 -13.78 1.13 16.65
N ASN A 292 -14.34 2.33 16.57
CA ASN A 292 -15.59 2.68 17.25
C ASN A 292 -16.80 2.47 16.34
N LEU A 293 -16.60 1.89 15.16
CA LEU A 293 -17.57 1.81 14.08
C LEU A 293 -18.19 3.18 13.75
N ALA A 294 -17.42 4.27 13.88
CA ALA A 294 -17.85 5.60 13.49
C ALA A 294 -17.73 5.79 11.97
N VAL A 295 -18.56 6.65 11.37
CA VAL A 295 -18.38 7.05 9.96
C VAL A 295 -17.04 7.74 9.80
N TYR A 296 -16.28 7.36 8.77
CA TYR A 296 -14.96 7.91 8.46
C TYR A 296 -14.76 7.97 6.95
N GLY A 297 -13.65 8.55 6.50
CA GLY A 297 -13.35 8.65 5.08
C GLY A 297 -12.00 9.26 4.77
N PHE A 298 -11.82 9.54 3.48
CA PHE A 298 -10.68 10.27 2.95
C PHE A 298 -11.18 11.44 2.13
N ALA A 299 -10.52 12.57 2.25
CA ALA A 299 -10.78 13.76 1.47
C ALA A 299 -9.51 14.21 0.76
N SER A 300 -9.65 14.86 -0.39
CA SER A 300 -8.53 15.43 -1.12
C SER A 300 -9.02 16.63 -1.92
N TRP A 301 -8.19 17.68 -1.99
CA TRP A 301 -8.55 18.91 -2.66
C TRP A 301 -7.37 19.52 -3.40
N ASN A 302 -7.66 20.10 -4.57
CA ASN A 302 -6.80 21.07 -5.22
C ASN A 302 -7.66 22.19 -5.82
N GLU A 303 -7.03 23.18 -6.46
CA GLU A 303 -7.76 24.33 -7.00
C GLU A 303 -8.80 23.98 -8.07
N ASN A 304 -8.68 22.83 -8.72
CA ASN A 304 -9.53 22.41 -9.84
C ASN A 304 -10.58 21.38 -9.45
N LYS A 305 -10.29 20.55 -8.45
CA LYS A 305 -11.04 19.32 -8.17
C LYS A 305 -10.97 18.97 -6.69
N ALA A 306 -12.00 18.30 -6.21
CA ALA A 306 -12.02 17.71 -4.89
C ALA A 306 -12.69 16.33 -4.92
N VAL A 307 -12.27 15.46 -4.02
CA VAL A 307 -12.79 14.09 -3.89
C VAL A 307 -13.01 13.80 -2.43
N ILE A 308 -14.16 13.22 -2.10
CA ILE A 308 -14.45 12.71 -0.77
C ILE A 308 -14.92 11.26 -0.89
N SER A 309 -14.38 10.41 -0.02
CA SER A 309 -14.90 9.07 0.24
C SER A 309 -15.44 9.01 1.66
N LEU A 310 -16.53 8.27 1.86
CA LEU A 310 -17.11 8.05 3.18
C LEU A 310 -17.50 6.59 3.32
N ARG A 311 -17.29 6.03 4.50
CA ARG A 311 -17.71 4.67 4.86
C ARG A 311 -18.41 4.66 6.21
N ASN A 312 -19.56 4.01 6.26
CA ASN A 312 -20.20 3.58 7.50
C ASN A 312 -19.80 2.13 7.78
N PRO A 313 -18.93 1.84 8.78
CA PRO A 313 -18.53 0.48 9.11
C PRO A 313 -19.54 -0.31 9.96
N SER A 314 -20.65 0.30 10.39
CA SER A 314 -21.64 -0.34 11.27
C SER A 314 -22.75 -1.05 10.48
N ASP A 315 -23.37 -2.05 11.12
CA ASP A 315 -24.62 -2.68 10.68
C ASP A 315 -25.88 -1.80 10.82
N LYS A 316 -25.73 -0.56 11.31
CA LYS A 316 -26.83 0.40 11.49
C LYS A 316 -26.63 1.66 10.66
N PRO A 317 -27.72 2.34 10.25
CA PRO A 317 -27.61 3.67 9.66
C PRO A 317 -26.93 4.64 10.60
N GLN A 318 -26.03 5.46 10.06
CA GLN A 318 -25.31 6.50 10.80
C GLN A 318 -25.43 7.85 10.11
N LYS A 319 -25.32 8.93 10.89
CA LYS A 319 -25.32 10.30 10.37
C LYS A 319 -23.89 10.83 10.29
N TYR A 320 -23.61 11.59 9.24
CA TYR A 320 -22.38 12.34 9.07
C TYR A 320 -22.73 13.81 8.83
N TYR A 321 -22.03 14.72 9.51
CA TYR A 321 -22.16 16.15 9.28
C TYR A 321 -21.16 16.54 8.19
N LEU A 322 -21.65 16.64 6.96
CA LEU A 322 -20.84 16.97 5.80
C LEU A 322 -20.59 18.48 5.76
N ASP A 323 -19.37 18.88 6.12
CA ASP A 323 -18.90 20.25 6.03
C ASP A 323 -17.70 20.28 5.08
N LEU A 324 -17.93 20.51 3.78
CA LEU A 324 -16.88 20.41 2.77
C LEU A 324 -15.80 21.50 2.91
N ASN A 325 -16.06 22.59 3.63
CA ASN A 325 -15.00 23.56 3.93
C ASN A 325 -14.01 22.98 4.93
N HIS A 326 -14.53 22.29 5.94
CA HIS A 326 -13.75 21.60 6.96
C HIS A 326 -13.13 20.30 6.40
N ASP A 327 -13.94 19.46 5.78
CA ASP A 327 -13.56 18.13 5.30
C ASP A 327 -12.51 18.18 4.18
N PHE A 328 -12.44 19.26 3.40
CA PHE A 328 -11.37 19.46 2.41
C PHE A 328 -10.22 20.35 2.93
N GLU A 329 -10.25 20.75 4.20
CA GLU A 329 -9.26 21.67 4.81
C GLU A 329 -9.01 22.93 3.95
N LEU A 330 -10.09 23.54 3.43
CA LEU A 330 -9.96 24.61 2.44
C LEU A 330 -9.16 25.82 2.97
N PRO A 331 -8.25 26.39 2.16
CA PRO A 331 -7.52 27.58 2.57
C PRO A 331 -8.47 28.77 2.72
N THR A 332 -8.09 29.71 3.59
CA THR A 332 -8.90 30.92 3.83
C THR A 332 -9.15 31.68 2.52
N GLY A 333 -10.43 31.92 2.21
CA GLY A 333 -10.86 32.62 1.00
C GLY A 333 -11.17 31.71 -0.20
N ALA A 334 -10.97 30.39 -0.09
CA ALA A 334 -11.44 29.45 -1.10
C ALA A 334 -12.98 29.44 -1.20
N ASN A 335 -13.51 29.26 -2.41
CA ASN A 335 -14.94 29.09 -2.63
C ASN A 335 -15.38 27.70 -2.15
N GLY A 336 -16.24 27.68 -1.14
CA GLY A 336 -16.79 26.47 -0.50
C GLY A 336 -18.01 25.86 -1.18
N GLN A 337 -18.25 26.16 -2.45
CA GLN A 337 -19.39 25.63 -3.21
C GLN A 337 -18.93 24.57 -4.19
N PHE A 338 -19.67 23.46 -4.23
CA PHE A 338 -19.31 22.31 -5.05
C PHE A 338 -20.53 21.68 -5.70
N LYS A 339 -20.37 21.22 -6.94
CA LYS A 339 -21.27 20.25 -7.58
C LYS A 339 -20.80 18.84 -7.23
N LEU A 340 -21.66 18.10 -6.55
CA LEU A 340 -21.36 16.75 -6.10
C LEU A 340 -21.87 15.73 -7.10
N LYS A 341 -20.99 14.81 -7.51
CA LYS A 341 -21.32 13.70 -8.40
C LYS A 341 -20.78 12.40 -7.82
N MET A 342 -21.66 11.42 -7.65
CA MET A 342 -21.28 10.08 -7.22
C MET A 342 -20.34 9.44 -8.25
N ALA A 343 -19.15 9.04 -7.81
CA ALA A 343 -18.27 8.12 -8.54
C ALA A 343 -18.61 6.67 -8.21
N TYR A 344 -18.97 6.41 -6.94
CA TYR A 344 -19.39 5.11 -6.44
C TYR A 344 -20.44 5.22 -5.33
N GLY A 345 -21.36 4.24 -5.31
CA GLY A 345 -22.50 4.20 -4.41
C GLY A 345 -23.60 5.19 -4.78
N GLU A 346 -24.70 5.15 -4.02
CA GLU A 346 -25.85 6.02 -4.21
C GLU A 346 -26.34 6.49 -2.84
N ASN A 347 -26.59 7.79 -2.69
CA ASN A 347 -27.13 8.34 -1.46
C ASN A 347 -27.97 9.61 -1.74
N ASN A 348 -29.28 9.50 -1.57
CA ASN A 348 -30.22 10.58 -1.87
C ASN A 348 -30.21 11.72 -0.84
N THR A 349 -29.48 11.56 0.27
CA THR A 349 -29.31 12.63 1.27
C THR A 349 -28.16 13.58 0.90
N ILE A 350 -27.37 13.24 -0.12
CA ILE A 350 -26.27 14.06 -0.61
C ILE A 350 -26.82 15.07 -1.63
N PRO A 351 -26.64 16.39 -1.42
CA PRO A 351 -27.13 17.38 -2.35
C PRO A 351 -26.30 17.35 -3.65
N SER A 352 -26.94 17.57 -4.80
CA SER A 352 -26.22 17.72 -6.07
C SER A 352 -25.41 19.03 -6.14
N HIS A 353 -25.82 20.04 -5.39
CA HIS A 353 -25.15 21.33 -5.25
C HIS A 353 -24.97 21.62 -3.76
N TYR A 354 -23.72 21.60 -3.31
CA TYR A 354 -23.34 21.93 -1.94
C TYR A 354 -23.18 23.44 -1.81
N THR A 355 -23.96 24.03 -0.90
CA THR A 355 -23.93 25.48 -0.59
C THR A 355 -23.63 25.76 0.89
N GLY A 356 -23.50 24.71 1.70
CA GLY A 356 -23.20 24.81 3.12
C GLY A 356 -23.40 23.46 3.83
N PRO A 357 -23.04 23.38 5.12
CA PRO A 357 -23.03 22.13 5.87
C PRO A 357 -24.39 21.42 5.91
N VAL A 358 -24.37 20.09 5.75
CA VAL A 358 -25.58 19.27 5.69
C VAL A 358 -25.38 17.94 6.43
N VAL A 359 -26.44 17.46 7.10
CA VAL A 359 -26.43 16.12 7.68
C VAL A 359 -26.84 15.11 6.62
N ILE A 360 -25.95 14.18 6.31
CA ILE A 360 -26.24 13.04 5.43
C ILE A 360 -26.41 11.77 6.26
N THR A 361 -27.18 10.81 5.75
CA THR A 361 -27.38 9.51 6.42
C THR A 361 -26.78 8.42 5.57
N LEU A 362 -25.77 7.73 6.10
CA LEU A 362 -25.19 6.55 5.49
C LEU A 362 -25.95 5.30 5.93
N GLN A 363 -26.29 4.45 4.98
CA GLN A 363 -26.88 3.14 5.25
C GLN A 363 -25.84 2.19 5.88
N PRO A 364 -26.27 1.07 6.51
CA PRO A 364 -25.35 0.06 7.03
C PRO A 364 -24.30 -0.34 5.99
N LEU A 365 -23.03 -0.41 6.41
CA LEU A 365 -21.90 -0.87 5.58
C LEU A 365 -21.68 -0.05 4.29
N GLN A 366 -22.31 1.12 4.16
CA GLN A 366 -22.31 1.89 2.93
C GLN A 366 -20.94 2.54 2.70
N THR A 367 -20.39 2.34 1.50
CA THR A 367 -19.22 3.05 0.98
C THR A 367 -19.63 4.00 -0.14
N LEU A 368 -19.12 5.22 -0.11
CA LEU A 368 -19.40 6.27 -1.07
C LEU A 368 -18.09 6.89 -1.56
N VAL A 369 -18.04 7.22 -2.85
CA VAL A 369 -16.96 8.04 -3.43
C VAL A 369 -17.62 9.12 -4.28
N ILE A 370 -17.23 10.38 -4.06
CA ILE A 370 -17.91 11.56 -4.59
C ILE A 370 -16.86 12.48 -5.18
N ASN A 371 -17.06 12.85 -6.44
CA ASN A 371 -16.32 13.95 -7.06
C ASN A 371 -17.04 15.26 -6.72
N ALA A 372 -16.32 16.20 -6.13
CA ALA A 372 -16.76 17.55 -5.86
C ALA A 372 -16.06 18.50 -6.84
N ASN A 373 -16.80 18.96 -7.85
CA ASN A 373 -16.29 19.91 -8.85
C ASN A 373 -16.73 21.32 -8.47
N LYS A 374 -15.91 22.33 -8.76
CA LYS A 374 -16.31 23.73 -8.59
C LYS A 374 -17.41 24.16 -9.57
#